data_AF-A0A0H5PXU0-F1
#
_entry.id   AF-A0A0H5PXU0-F1
#
_cell.length_a   1.000
_cell.length_b   1.000
_cell.length_c   1.000
_cell.angle_alpha   90.00
_cell.angle_beta   90.00
_cell.angle_gamma   90.00
#
_symmetry.space_group_name_H-M   'P 1'
#
loop_
_entity.id
_entity.type
_entity.pdbx_description
1 polymer ?
#
loop_
_entity_poly.entity_id
_entity_poly.type
_entity_poly.pdbx_seq_one_letter_code
_entity_poly.pdbx_strand_id
1 'polypeptide(L)'
;MADIERILKKKKWTGRELGILEVTNMALIFRQNLEGEKAIKPIIDRPTLSDMVNTLVDLQQRQIYMGYISIHEWISFHYSSAQSHMQQAQFQMHILTVYINDAKFAEDIYIYTEQLPAIMTQKQYNEYNKKDNDRASLNGIAILQSDSNANIDNNGCYVEPDIRPTLSEFTLGIFFPDSENYDENLKIVESARECLFTSCYYLKGYNYALEIIGRDFDVPDIEIFKMEVSIVEDMINGFNNLVDALRKKIRDANYADDNLKAQKLKVLDDLFKPIDYNAISIPEKNKRAVGKLLKNFTAFRPNEAKRFERLLLVPNYTEEATNG
;
A
#
# COMPACT_ATOMS: atom_id res chain seq x y z
N MET A 1 18.89 -17.58 18.36
CA MET A 1 20.22 -17.28 18.89
C MET A 1 21.21 -18.38 18.54
N ALA A 2 22.19 -18.04 17.72
CA ALA A 2 23.37 -18.87 17.48
C ALA A 2 24.13 -19.14 18.81
N ASP A 3 24.99 -20.17 18.84
CA ASP A 3 25.79 -20.54 20.03
C ASP A 3 26.97 -19.58 20.26
N ILE A 4 26.65 -18.32 20.50
CA ILE A 4 27.56 -17.17 20.65
C ILE A 4 28.46 -17.34 21.87
N GLU A 5 27.93 -17.85 22.99
CA GLU A 5 28.71 -18.06 24.21
C GLU A 5 29.86 -19.04 23.99
N ARG A 6 29.65 -20.08 23.18
CA ARG A 6 30.71 -21.02 22.82
C ARG A 6 31.77 -20.38 21.94
N ILE A 7 31.40 -19.46 21.04
CA ILE A 7 32.35 -18.74 20.17
C ILE A 7 33.28 -17.85 21.00
N LEU A 8 32.73 -17.11 21.96
CA LEU A 8 33.51 -16.19 22.80
C LEU A 8 34.53 -16.89 23.71
N LYS A 9 34.29 -18.16 24.08
CA LYS A 9 35.19 -18.96 24.95
C LYS A 9 36.38 -19.61 24.20
N LYS A 10 36.41 -19.55 22.86
CA LYS A 10 37.47 -20.18 22.06
C LYS A 10 38.75 -19.33 21.99
N LYS A 11 39.88 -19.99 21.71
CA LYS A 11 41.20 -19.36 21.47
C LYS A 11 41.57 -19.23 19.98
N LYS A 12 40.85 -19.93 19.11
CA LYS A 12 41.02 -19.91 17.65
C LYS A 12 39.62 -19.86 17.03
N TRP A 13 39.41 -18.91 16.14
CA TRP A 13 38.12 -18.68 15.49
C TRP A 13 38.21 -18.92 13.99
N THR A 14 37.11 -19.37 13.43
CA THR A 14 36.92 -19.45 11.98
C THR A 14 36.29 -18.15 11.46
N GLY A 15 36.48 -17.87 10.17
CA GLY A 15 35.84 -16.70 9.54
C GLY A 15 34.31 -16.76 9.61
N ARG A 16 33.75 -17.97 9.56
CA ARG A 16 32.30 -18.20 9.73
C ARG A 16 31.82 -17.81 11.12
N GLU A 17 32.53 -18.23 12.17
CA GLU A 17 32.14 -17.90 13.56
C GLU A 17 32.21 -16.40 13.82
N LEU A 18 33.27 -15.73 13.36
CA LEU A 18 33.38 -14.28 13.51
C LEU A 18 32.36 -13.53 12.64
N GLY A 19 32.00 -14.07 11.47
CA GLY A 19 30.97 -13.50 10.60
C GLY A 19 29.56 -13.63 11.19
N ILE A 20 29.22 -14.80 11.75
CA ILE A 20 27.97 -15.00 12.49
C ILE A 20 27.91 -14.05 13.69
N LEU A 21 29.02 -13.91 14.43
CA LEU A 21 29.12 -12.99 15.56
C LEU A 21 28.86 -11.54 15.14
N GLU A 22 29.47 -11.06 14.06
CA GLU A 22 29.27 -9.71 13.51
C GLU A 22 27.79 -9.45 13.17
N VAL A 23 27.18 -10.33 12.37
CA VAL A 23 25.79 -10.16 11.91
C VAL A 23 24.79 -10.30 13.07
N THR A 24 25.04 -11.20 14.00
CA THR A 24 24.20 -11.37 15.21
C THR A 24 24.33 -10.15 16.14
N ASN A 25 25.54 -9.59 16.27
CA ASN A 25 25.78 -8.39 17.05
C ASN A 25 25.03 -7.18 16.45
N MET A 26 25.05 -7.04 15.12
CA MET A 26 24.26 -6.05 14.39
C MET A 26 22.76 -6.18 14.68
N ALA A 27 22.20 -7.39 14.58
CA ALA A 27 20.79 -7.65 14.85
C ALA A 27 20.41 -7.36 16.31
N LEU A 28 21.27 -7.68 17.27
CA LEU A 28 21.04 -7.36 18.68
C LEU A 28 21.02 -5.85 18.93
N ILE A 29 22.00 -5.12 18.40
CA ILE A 29 22.07 -3.66 18.53
C ILE A 29 20.81 -3.02 17.93
N PHE A 30 20.40 -3.49 16.75
CA PHE A 30 19.19 -3.00 16.11
C PHE A 30 17.93 -3.24 16.95
N ARG A 31 17.77 -4.44 17.52
CA ARG A 31 16.65 -4.75 18.43
C ARG A 31 16.61 -3.81 19.64
N GLN A 32 17.74 -3.61 20.31
CA GLN A 32 17.83 -2.72 21.47
C GLN A 32 17.45 -1.27 21.10
N ASN A 33 17.83 -0.81 19.91
CA ASN A 33 17.39 0.50 19.41
C ASN A 33 15.87 0.56 19.20
N LEU A 34 15.25 -0.49 18.65
CA LEU A 34 13.78 -0.56 18.50
C LEU A 34 13.05 -0.58 19.85
N GLU A 35 13.62 -1.25 20.84
CA GLU A 35 13.08 -1.34 22.21
C GLU A 35 13.30 -0.04 23.02
N GLY A 36 14.03 0.94 22.47
CA GLY A 36 14.30 2.22 23.13
C GLY A 36 15.28 2.09 24.32
N GLU A 37 16.15 1.08 24.29
CA GLU A 37 17.13 0.85 25.35
C GLU A 37 18.08 2.04 25.52
N LYS A 38 18.21 2.55 26.74
CA LYS A 38 19.02 3.75 27.04
C LYS A 38 20.52 3.51 26.90
N ALA A 39 20.96 2.27 27.07
CA ALA A 39 22.37 1.89 27.03
C ALA A 39 22.51 0.62 26.19
N ILE A 40 22.96 0.81 24.95
CA ILE A 40 23.18 -0.29 24.01
C ILE A 40 24.34 -1.16 24.50
N LYS A 41 24.07 -2.46 24.64
CA LYS A 41 25.01 -3.49 25.07
C LYS A 41 25.24 -4.46 23.92
N PRO A 42 26.30 -4.25 23.10
CA PRO A 42 26.65 -5.21 22.08
C PRO A 42 27.13 -6.52 22.72
N ILE A 43 27.06 -7.62 21.96
CA ILE A 43 27.68 -8.90 22.33
C ILE A 43 29.19 -8.72 22.49
N ILE A 44 29.77 -7.95 21.57
CA ILE A 44 31.19 -7.64 21.50
C ILE A 44 31.36 -6.24 20.90
N ASP A 45 32.29 -5.46 21.44
CA ASP A 45 32.63 -4.15 20.87
C ASP A 45 33.45 -4.30 19.58
N ARG A 46 33.37 -3.28 18.71
CA ARG A 46 34.05 -3.30 17.40
C ARG A 46 35.58 -3.46 17.51
N PRO A 47 36.29 -2.75 18.41
CA PRO A 47 37.72 -2.98 18.62
C PRO A 47 38.07 -4.44 18.94
N THR A 48 37.40 -5.04 19.93
CA THR A 48 37.65 -6.44 20.31
C THR A 48 37.37 -7.40 19.15
N LEU A 49 36.28 -7.20 18.40
CA LEU A 49 35.99 -8.03 17.23
C LEU A 49 37.06 -7.88 16.13
N SER A 50 37.53 -6.65 15.89
CA SER A 50 38.62 -6.38 14.93
C SER A 50 39.90 -7.14 15.31
N ASP A 51 40.26 -7.13 16.60
CA ASP A 51 41.40 -7.88 17.11
C ASP A 51 41.24 -9.39 16.90
N MET A 52 40.04 -9.94 17.13
CA MET A 52 39.74 -11.34 16.85
C MET A 52 39.87 -11.66 15.35
N VAL A 53 39.38 -10.79 14.47
CA VAL A 53 39.46 -10.97 13.01
C VAL A 53 40.92 -10.92 12.53
N ASN A 54 41.75 -10.08 13.14
CA ASN A 54 43.18 -9.99 12.81
C ASN A 54 43.95 -11.30 13.10
N THR A 55 43.41 -12.17 13.96
CA THR A 55 43.99 -13.51 14.20
C THR A 55 43.74 -14.52 13.07
N LEU A 56 42.86 -14.21 12.12
CA LEU A 56 42.64 -15.05 10.93
C LEU A 56 43.86 -14.98 10.03
N VAL A 57 44.69 -16.02 10.05
CA VAL A 57 45.89 -16.13 9.19
C VAL A 57 45.59 -16.71 7.80
N ASP A 58 44.55 -17.53 7.69
CA ASP A 58 44.17 -18.19 6.44
C ASP A 58 43.33 -17.28 5.55
N LEU A 59 43.72 -17.18 4.27
CA LEU A 59 43.02 -16.37 3.26
C LEU A 59 41.57 -16.84 3.08
N GLN A 60 41.33 -18.16 3.11
CA GLN A 60 39.97 -18.70 2.93
C GLN A 60 39.07 -18.31 4.11
N GLN A 61 39.55 -18.38 5.36
CA GLN A 61 38.81 -17.87 6.52
C GLN A 61 38.50 -16.36 6.39
N ARG A 62 39.46 -15.55 5.95
CA ARG A 62 39.21 -14.11 5.73
C ARG A 62 38.14 -13.87 4.68
N GLN A 63 38.15 -14.61 3.58
CA GLN A 63 37.12 -14.51 2.53
C GLN A 63 35.74 -14.90 3.04
N ILE A 64 35.63 -15.94 3.87
CA ILE A 64 34.35 -16.33 4.49
C ILE A 64 33.84 -15.21 5.39
N TYR A 65 34.69 -14.64 6.24
CA TYR A 65 34.32 -13.50 7.09
C TYR A 65 33.84 -12.30 6.26
N MET A 66 34.57 -11.95 5.20
CA MET A 66 34.16 -10.86 4.30
C MET A 66 32.82 -11.13 3.61
N GLY A 67 32.45 -12.40 3.37
CA GLY A 67 31.12 -12.75 2.90
C GLY A 67 30.00 -12.34 3.87
N TYR A 68 30.22 -12.52 5.18
CA TYR A 68 29.28 -12.05 6.21
C TYR A 68 29.25 -10.53 6.31
N ILE A 69 30.37 -9.85 6.07
CA ILE A 69 30.40 -8.38 5.95
C ILE A 69 29.53 -7.91 4.79
N SER A 70 29.58 -8.60 3.64
CA SER A 70 28.69 -8.26 2.52
C SER A 70 27.20 -8.47 2.85
N ILE A 71 26.86 -9.43 3.72
CA ILE A 71 25.49 -9.59 4.24
C ILE A 71 25.12 -8.39 5.12
N HIS A 72 25.99 -8.00 6.07
CA HIS A 72 25.79 -6.82 6.91
C HIS A 72 25.52 -5.59 6.03
N GLU A 73 26.40 -5.30 5.07
CA GLU A 73 26.28 -4.16 4.16
C GLU A 73 24.99 -4.19 3.36
N TRP A 74 24.61 -5.37 2.84
CA TRP A 74 23.37 -5.57 2.11
C TRP A 74 22.15 -5.25 2.98
N ILE A 75 22.09 -5.76 4.22
CA ILE A 75 21.00 -5.48 5.16
C ILE A 75 20.92 -3.99 5.46
N SER A 76 22.05 -3.35 5.79
CA SER A 76 22.10 -1.91 6.12
C SER A 76 21.58 -1.03 4.99
N PHE A 77 21.98 -1.32 3.75
CA PHE A 77 21.53 -0.58 2.58
C PHE A 77 20.04 -0.82 2.31
N HIS A 78 19.62 -2.08 2.22
CA HIS A 78 18.26 -2.43 1.82
C HIS A 78 17.22 -2.20 2.91
N TYR A 79 17.59 -2.15 4.19
CA TYR A 79 16.67 -1.77 5.27
C TYR A 79 16.12 -0.36 5.05
N SER A 80 17.00 0.60 4.69
CA SER A 80 16.58 1.98 4.40
C SER A 80 15.64 2.04 3.19
N SER A 81 15.96 1.31 2.12
CA SER A 81 15.09 1.21 0.94
C SER A 81 13.75 0.56 1.25
N ALA A 82 13.74 -0.50 2.06
CA ALA A 82 12.52 -1.18 2.49
C ALA A 82 11.61 -0.24 3.30
N GLN A 83 12.19 0.59 4.18
CA GLN A 83 11.45 1.64 4.89
C GLN A 83 10.86 2.69 3.92
N SER A 84 11.61 3.11 2.91
CA SER A 84 11.08 4.01 1.87
C SER A 84 9.93 3.38 1.10
N HIS A 85 10.01 2.10 0.74
CA HIS A 85 8.91 1.38 0.11
C HIS A 85 7.70 1.21 1.01
N MET A 86 7.89 1.01 2.32
CA MET A 86 6.79 0.99 3.29
C MET A 86 6.04 2.33 3.31
N GLN A 87 6.75 3.44 3.42
CA GLN A 87 6.16 4.79 3.39
C GLN A 87 5.48 5.07 2.05
N GLN A 88 6.10 4.68 0.94
CA GLN A 88 5.52 4.83 -0.39
C GLN A 88 4.20 4.05 -0.50
N ALA A 89 4.16 2.79 -0.06
CA ALA A 89 2.96 1.98 -0.10
C ALA A 89 1.81 2.61 0.73
N GLN A 90 2.09 3.07 1.95
CA GLN A 90 1.12 3.75 2.79
C GLN A 90 0.59 5.03 2.14
N PHE A 91 1.47 5.83 1.53
CA PHE A 91 1.08 7.06 0.84
C PHE A 91 0.20 6.79 -0.39
N GLN A 92 0.55 5.78 -1.20
CA GLN A 92 -0.29 5.40 -2.34
C GLN A 92 -1.67 4.88 -1.91
N MET A 93 -1.73 4.11 -0.81
CA MET A 93 -3.01 3.71 -0.23
C MET A 93 -3.85 4.90 0.24
N HIS A 94 -3.21 5.93 0.79
CA HIS A 94 -3.91 7.16 1.17
C HIS A 94 -4.52 7.85 -0.06
N ILE A 95 -3.75 8.03 -1.14
CA ILE A 95 -4.24 8.62 -2.40
C ILE A 95 -5.47 7.88 -2.91
N LEU A 96 -5.40 6.56 -3.03
CA LEU A 96 -6.51 5.74 -3.53
C LEU A 96 -7.74 5.84 -2.64
N THR A 97 -7.53 5.89 -1.32
CA THR A 97 -8.61 5.94 -0.32
C THR A 97 -9.34 7.29 -0.33
N VAL A 98 -8.63 8.40 -0.58
CA VAL A 98 -9.24 9.74 -0.64
C VAL A 98 -10.31 9.80 -1.73
N TYR A 99 -10.01 9.37 -2.96
CA TYR A 99 -10.99 9.35 -4.06
C TYR A 99 -12.26 8.56 -3.73
N ILE A 100 -12.13 7.41 -3.08
CA ILE A 100 -13.28 6.59 -2.70
C ILE A 100 -14.09 7.22 -1.57
N ASN A 101 -13.43 7.84 -0.59
CA ASN A 101 -14.13 8.54 0.49
C ASN A 101 -14.86 9.78 -0.01
N ASP A 102 -14.24 10.58 -0.87
CA ASP A 102 -14.84 11.75 -1.48
C ASP A 102 -16.08 11.34 -2.29
N ALA A 103 -15.94 10.30 -3.12
CA ALA A 103 -17.06 9.75 -3.87
C ALA A 103 -18.17 9.27 -2.95
N LYS A 104 -17.83 8.54 -1.88
CA LYS A 104 -18.80 8.07 -0.90
C LYS A 104 -19.53 9.20 -0.18
N PHE A 105 -18.83 10.29 0.15
CA PHE A 105 -19.41 11.48 0.75
C PHE A 105 -20.37 12.18 -0.23
N ALA A 106 -19.97 12.33 -1.49
CA ALA A 106 -20.85 12.89 -2.51
C ALA A 106 -22.11 12.02 -2.71
N GLU A 107 -21.97 10.70 -2.73
CA GLU A 107 -23.10 9.76 -2.78
C GLU A 107 -24.02 9.87 -1.55
N ASP A 108 -23.46 10.06 -0.34
CA ASP A 108 -24.26 10.28 0.87
C ASP A 108 -25.12 11.54 0.74
N ILE A 109 -24.56 12.62 0.20
CA ILE A 109 -25.32 13.85 -0.02
C ILE A 109 -26.40 13.65 -1.08
N TYR A 110 -26.08 13.00 -2.21
CA TYR A 110 -27.08 12.74 -3.25
C TYR A 110 -28.25 11.90 -2.74
N ILE A 111 -27.96 10.82 -2.01
CA ILE A 111 -29.01 9.97 -1.43
C ILE A 111 -29.81 10.74 -0.39
N TYR A 112 -29.15 11.54 0.44
CA TYR A 112 -29.84 12.38 1.42
C TYR A 112 -30.80 13.37 0.75
N THR A 113 -30.37 14.04 -0.33
CA THR A 113 -31.26 14.96 -1.07
C THR A 113 -32.46 14.25 -1.69
N GLU A 114 -32.26 13.03 -2.21
CA GLU A 114 -33.35 12.21 -2.76
C GLU A 114 -34.32 11.69 -1.67
N GLN A 115 -33.93 11.69 -0.40
CA GLN A 115 -34.80 11.32 0.73
C GLN A 115 -35.64 12.50 1.24
N LEU A 116 -35.34 13.74 0.82
CA LEU A 116 -36.11 14.90 1.22
C LEU A 116 -37.48 14.92 0.50
N PRO A 117 -38.53 15.49 1.13
CA PRO A 117 -39.80 15.72 0.46
C PRO A 117 -39.62 16.64 -0.75
N ALA A 118 -40.52 16.51 -1.73
CA ALA A 118 -40.56 17.44 -2.84
C ALA A 118 -41.05 18.82 -2.34
N ILE A 119 -40.27 19.88 -2.58
CA ILE A 119 -40.65 21.25 -2.21
C ILE A 119 -41.40 21.89 -3.39
N MET A 120 -42.54 22.50 -3.11
CA MET A 120 -43.38 23.14 -4.13
C MET A 120 -43.98 24.46 -3.62
N THR A 121 -44.33 25.36 -4.54
CA THR A 121 -45.25 26.47 -4.21
C THR A 121 -46.69 25.96 -4.12
N GLN A 122 -47.58 26.70 -3.47
CA GLN A 122 -49.00 26.33 -3.41
C GLN A 122 -49.62 26.22 -4.82
N LYS A 123 -49.21 27.10 -5.74
CA LYS A 123 -49.62 27.04 -7.14
C LYS A 123 -49.17 25.72 -7.79
N GLN A 124 -47.88 25.41 -7.70
CA GLN A 124 -47.29 24.19 -8.27
C GLN A 124 -47.97 22.94 -7.72
N TYR A 125 -48.26 22.88 -6.41
CA TYR A 125 -49.00 21.75 -5.81
C TYR A 125 -50.43 21.60 -6.35
N ASN A 126 -51.16 22.70 -6.53
CA ASN A 126 -52.53 22.66 -7.05
C ASN A 126 -52.59 22.14 -8.50
N GLU A 127 -51.52 22.36 -9.27
CA GLU A 127 -51.36 21.94 -10.66
C GLU A 127 -50.66 20.56 -10.78
N TYR A 128 -50.16 20.00 -9.66
CA TYR A 128 -49.31 18.82 -9.65
C TYR A 128 -50.09 17.50 -9.80
N ASN A 129 -49.61 16.65 -10.72
CA ASN A 129 -50.09 15.28 -10.89
C ASN A 129 -49.16 14.31 -10.14
N LYS A 130 -49.69 13.61 -9.14
CA LYS A 130 -48.92 12.75 -8.20
C LYS A 130 -48.08 11.64 -8.82
N LYS A 131 -48.29 11.29 -10.10
CA LYS A 131 -47.58 10.17 -10.75
C LYS A 131 -46.21 10.54 -11.32
N ASP A 132 -45.86 11.83 -11.34
CA ASP A 132 -44.71 12.32 -12.11
C ASP A 132 -43.50 12.71 -11.22
N ASN A 133 -43.53 12.40 -9.91
CA ASN A 133 -42.39 12.65 -9.02
C ASN A 133 -42.29 11.60 -7.92
N ASP A 134 -41.20 10.82 -7.95
CA ASP A 134 -40.92 9.74 -7.01
C ASP A 134 -40.74 10.26 -5.58
N ARG A 135 -40.05 11.40 -5.38
CA ARG A 135 -39.90 12.02 -4.05
C ARG A 135 -41.23 12.45 -3.47
N ALA A 136 -42.10 13.07 -4.29
CA ALA A 136 -43.44 13.45 -3.85
C ALA A 136 -44.29 12.22 -3.46
N SER A 137 -44.11 11.12 -4.19
CA SER A 137 -44.82 9.85 -3.96
C SER A 137 -44.33 9.08 -2.73
N LEU A 138 -43.02 9.06 -2.50
CA LEU A 138 -42.37 8.24 -1.47
C LEU A 138 -42.11 9.01 -0.18
N ASN A 139 -41.69 10.27 -0.27
CA ASN A 139 -41.22 11.08 0.86
C ASN A 139 -42.18 12.22 1.22
N GLY A 140 -43.19 12.47 0.38
CA GLY A 140 -44.21 13.49 0.58
C GLY A 140 -43.84 14.86 -0.02
N ILE A 141 -44.70 15.85 0.25
CA ILE A 141 -44.60 17.19 -0.33
C ILE A 141 -44.56 18.23 0.78
N ALA A 142 -43.62 19.17 0.68
CA ALA A 142 -43.53 20.37 1.51
C ALA A 142 -43.96 21.60 0.70
N ILE A 143 -44.91 22.37 1.22
CA ILE A 143 -45.43 23.58 0.54
C ILE A 143 -44.80 24.82 1.17
N LEU A 144 -44.21 25.69 0.33
CA LEU A 144 -43.66 26.98 0.76
C LEU A 144 -44.74 27.88 1.36
N GLN A 145 -44.49 28.43 2.56
CA GLN A 145 -45.42 29.37 3.22
C GLN A 145 -45.26 30.82 2.78
N SER A 146 -44.06 31.20 2.31
CA SER A 146 -43.74 32.54 1.80
C SER A 146 -42.70 32.44 0.71
N ASP A 147 -42.88 33.25 -0.33
CA ASP A 147 -42.06 33.27 -1.54
C ASP A 147 -40.88 34.26 -1.43
N SER A 148 -40.83 35.07 -0.35
CA SER A 148 -39.99 36.26 -0.24
C SER A 148 -38.47 36.00 -0.28
N ASN A 149 -38.02 34.77 -0.06
CA ASN A 149 -36.60 34.35 -0.09
C ASN A 149 -36.41 32.97 -0.76
N ALA A 150 -37.40 32.47 -1.50
CA ALA A 150 -37.34 31.15 -2.14
C ALA A 150 -36.81 31.27 -3.58
N ASN A 151 -36.15 30.22 -4.06
CA ASN A 151 -35.71 30.13 -5.45
C ASN A 151 -36.91 29.81 -6.35
N ILE A 152 -37.58 30.84 -6.86
CA ILE A 152 -38.82 30.73 -7.65
C ILE A 152 -38.58 31.25 -9.06
N ASP A 153 -39.05 30.50 -10.07
CA ASP A 153 -38.95 30.90 -11.47
C ASP A 153 -40.00 31.94 -11.89
N ASN A 154 -39.93 32.39 -13.14
CA ASN A 154 -40.88 33.36 -13.70
C ASN A 154 -42.34 32.85 -13.75
N ASN A 155 -42.56 31.54 -13.58
CA ASN A 155 -43.88 30.91 -13.58
C ASN A 155 -44.46 30.78 -12.16
N GLY A 156 -43.71 31.16 -11.12
CA GLY A 156 -44.14 30.99 -9.73
C GLY A 156 -43.96 29.57 -9.21
N CYS A 157 -43.07 28.78 -9.83
CA CYS A 157 -42.72 27.42 -9.41
C CYS A 157 -41.40 27.44 -8.64
N TYR A 158 -41.31 26.61 -7.61
CA TYR A 158 -40.05 26.44 -6.89
C TYR A 158 -39.05 25.68 -7.77
N VAL A 159 -37.81 26.17 -7.80
CA VAL A 159 -36.68 25.52 -8.47
C VAL A 159 -35.69 25.06 -7.42
N GLU A 160 -35.53 23.74 -7.31
CA GLU A 160 -34.55 23.15 -6.39
C GLU A 160 -33.12 23.58 -6.79
N PRO A 161 -32.30 24.06 -5.85
CA PRO A 161 -30.90 24.35 -6.12
C PRO A 161 -30.15 23.11 -6.58
N ASP A 162 -29.38 23.25 -7.68
CA ASP A 162 -28.54 22.16 -8.17
C ASP A 162 -27.24 22.09 -7.36
N ILE A 163 -27.09 21.04 -6.54
CA ILE A 163 -25.89 20.79 -5.74
C ILE A 163 -24.78 20.09 -6.52
N ARG A 164 -25.06 19.54 -7.72
CA ARG A 164 -24.10 18.77 -8.52
C ARG A 164 -22.82 19.55 -8.84
N PRO A 165 -22.87 20.84 -9.22
CA PRO A 165 -21.66 21.63 -9.46
C PRO A 165 -20.80 21.81 -8.21
N THR A 166 -21.40 21.84 -7.01
CA THR A 166 -20.64 21.94 -5.76
C THR A 166 -19.97 20.63 -5.38
N LEU A 167 -20.53 19.50 -5.81
CA LEU A 167 -19.99 18.18 -5.53
C LEU A 167 -19.09 17.61 -6.63
N SER A 168 -18.99 18.27 -7.80
CA SER A 168 -18.40 17.69 -9.01
C SER A 168 -17.01 17.09 -8.78
N GLU A 169 -16.14 17.82 -8.07
CA GLU A 169 -14.76 17.43 -7.73
C GLU A 169 -14.67 16.22 -6.78
N PHE A 170 -15.74 15.93 -6.05
CA PHE A 170 -15.78 14.83 -5.08
C PHE A 170 -16.45 13.58 -5.64
N THR A 171 -17.02 13.62 -6.85
CA THR A 171 -17.70 12.45 -7.42
C THR A 171 -16.75 11.57 -8.23
N LEU A 172 -17.18 10.33 -8.50
CA LEU A 172 -16.54 9.50 -9.53
C LEU A 172 -16.61 10.12 -10.95
N GLY A 173 -17.40 11.19 -11.13
CA GLY A 173 -17.51 11.91 -12.39
C GLY A 173 -16.22 12.60 -12.82
N ILE A 174 -15.27 12.84 -11.91
CA ILE A 174 -13.94 13.34 -12.25
C ILE A 174 -13.16 12.36 -13.16
N PHE A 175 -13.58 11.08 -13.20
CA PHE A 175 -13.04 10.02 -14.05
C PHE A 175 -13.89 9.76 -15.29
N PHE A 176 -14.79 10.69 -15.66
CA PHE A 176 -15.47 10.63 -16.95
C PHE A 176 -14.61 11.30 -18.02
N PRO A 177 -14.57 10.77 -19.26
CA PRO A 177 -13.73 11.32 -20.34
C PRO A 177 -13.94 12.81 -20.63
N ASP A 178 -15.14 13.33 -20.34
CA ASP A 178 -15.53 14.72 -20.60
C ASP A 178 -15.18 15.66 -19.41
N SER A 179 -14.57 15.14 -18.34
CA SER A 179 -14.13 15.91 -17.17
C SER A 179 -12.88 16.76 -17.48
N GLU A 180 -12.82 17.98 -16.94
CA GLU A 180 -11.71 18.93 -17.16
C GLU A 180 -10.34 18.35 -16.81
N ASN A 181 -10.27 17.54 -15.75
CA ASN A 181 -9.02 16.95 -15.24
C ASN A 181 -8.98 15.41 -15.36
N TYR A 182 -9.68 14.84 -16.35
CA TYR A 182 -9.77 13.38 -16.54
C TYR A 182 -8.39 12.71 -16.62
N ASP A 183 -7.52 13.15 -17.54
CA ASP A 183 -6.21 12.53 -17.79
C ASP A 183 -5.29 12.60 -16.57
N GLU A 184 -5.34 13.72 -15.83
CA GLU A 184 -4.54 13.90 -14.62
C GLU A 184 -5.00 12.97 -13.50
N ASN A 185 -6.30 12.93 -13.22
CA ASN A 185 -6.88 12.05 -12.20
C ASN A 185 -6.64 10.57 -12.53
N LEU A 186 -6.83 10.17 -13.79
CA LEU A 186 -6.54 8.81 -14.25
C LEU A 186 -5.08 8.44 -13.98
N LYS A 187 -4.15 9.31 -14.40
CA LYS A 187 -2.71 9.08 -14.21
C LYS A 187 -2.32 8.99 -12.75
N ILE A 188 -2.92 9.80 -11.87
CA ILE A 188 -2.67 9.74 -10.42
C ILE A 188 -3.04 8.35 -9.88
N VAL A 189 -4.25 7.87 -10.21
CA VAL A 189 -4.73 6.57 -9.71
C VAL A 189 -3.91 5.41 -10.28
N GLU A 190 -3.63 5.41 -11.59
CA GLU A 190 -2.79 4.38 -12.22
C GLU A 190 -1.39 4.34 -11.63
N SER A 191 -0.75 5.51 -11.49
CA SER A 191 0.58 5.64 -10.89
C SER A 191 0.58 5.18 -9.44
N ALA A 192 -0.48 5.49 -8.69
CA ALA A 192 -0.61 5.06 -7.31
C ALA A 192 -0.70 3.53 -7.19
N ARG A 193 -1.49 2.89 -8.05
CA ARG A 193 -1.59 1.42 -8.11
C ARG A 193 -0.26 0.77 -8.50
N GLU A 194 0.42 1.27 -9.52
CA GLU A 194 1.73 0.74 -9.94
C GLU A 194 2.80 0.89 -8.85
N CYS A 195 2.87 2.07 -8.23
CA CYS A 195 3.82 2.34 -7.14
C CYS A 195 3.54 1.48 -5.91
N LEU A 196 2.26 1.26 -5.58
CA LEU A 196 1.84 0.37 -4.51
C LEU A 196 2.26 -1.07 -4.79
N PHE A 197 1.98 -1.58 -6.00
CA PHE A 197 2.36 -2.93 -6.42
C PHE A 197 3.88 -3.13 -6.31
N THR A 198 4.65 -2.19 -6.86
CA THR A 198 6.11 -2.21 -6.82
C THR A 198 6.64 -2.26 -5.39
N SER A 199 6.07 -1.43 -4.51
CA SER A 199 6.48 -1.37 -3.12
C SER A 199 6.10 -2.63 -2.35
N CYS A 200 4.91 -3.18 -2.56
CA CYS A 200 4.50 -4.45 -1.95
C CYS A 200 5.41 -5.60 -2.41
N TYR A 201 5.73 -5.66 -3.71
CA TYR A 201 6.64 -6.67 -4.24
C TYR A 201 8.04 -6.57 -3.61
N TYR A 202 8.57 -5.35 -3.52
CA TYR A 202 9.86 -5.09 -2.86
C TYR A 202 9.86 -5.57 -1.40
N LEU A 203 8.85 -5.18 -0.62
CA LEU A 203 8.74 -5.52 0.80
C LEU A 203 8.69 -7.04 1.02
N LYS A 204 7.87 -7.74 0.22
CA LYS A 204 7.78 -9.22 0.27
C LYS A 204 9.11 -9.87 -0.14
N GLY A 205 9.75 -9.35 -1.18
CA GLY A 205 11.06 -9.81 -1.65
C GLY A 205 12.17 -9.62 -0.62
N TYR A 206 12.20 -8.46 0.04
CA TYR A 206 13.16 -8.13 1.09
C TYR A 206 12.97 -9.03 2.32
N ASN A 207 11.74 -9.20 2.79
CA ASN A 207 11.45 -10.10 3.91
C ASN A 207 11.84 -11.55 3.60
N TYR A 208 11.55 -12.02 2.37
CA TYR A 208 11.98 -13.34 1.92
C TYR A 208 13.50 -13.47 1.83
N ALA A 209 14.21 -12.43 1.39
CA ALA A 209 15.67 -12.41 1.36
C ALA A 209 16.26 -12.59 2.77
N LEU A 210 15.75 -11.87 3.77
CA LEU A 210 16.19 -12.01 5.16
C LEU A 210 15.98 -13.44 5.70
N GLU A 211 14.84 -14.06 5.39
CA GLU A 211 14.55 -15.44 5.80
C GLU A 211 15.57 -16.43 5.23
N ILE A 212 15.79 -16.40 3.91
CA ILE A 212 16.70 -17.34 3.26
C ILE A 212 18.17 -17.09 3.61
N ILE A 213 18.58 -15.83 3.82
CA ILE A 213 19.92 -15.48 4.30
C ILE A 213 20.09 -15.98 5.73
N GLY A 214 19.12 -15.71 6.61
CA GLY A 214 19.14 -16.12 8.00
C GLY A 214 19.29 -17.63 8.15
N ARG A 215 18.55 -18.38 7.33
CA ARG A 215 18.64 -19.84 7.27
C ARG A 215 19.95 -20.34 6.67
N ASP A 216 20.35 -19.88 5.49
CA ASP A 216 21.46 -20.47 4.73
C ASP A 216 22.85 -20.11 5.31
N PHE A 217 22.93 -19.05 6.12
CA PHE A 217 24.18 -18.60 6.77
C PHE A 217 24.18 -18.72 8.31
N ASP A 218 23.14 -19.36 8.88
CA ASP A 218 22.97 -19.59 10.33
C ASP A 218 22.96 -18.29 11.17
N VAL A 219 22.26 -17.28 10.67
CA VAL A 219 22.07 -15.97 11.33
C VAL A 219 20.58 -15.61 11.41
N PRO A 220 19.72 -16.46 12.01
CA PRO A 220 18.27 -16.24 12.03
C PRO A 220 17.84 -14.94 12.71
N ASP A 221 18.69 -14.38 13.58
CA ASP A 221 18.40 -13.17 14.32
C ASP A 221 18.26 -11.93 13.41
N ILE A 222 18.72 -11.98 12.13
CA ILE A 222 18.51 -10.90 11.14
C ILE A 222 17.06 -10.73 10.70
N GLU A 223 16.18 -11.68 11.00
CA GLU A 223 14.76 -11.51 10.68
C GLU A 223 14.12 -10.33 11.43
N ILE A 224 14.77 -9.81 12.48
CA ILE A 224 14.38 -8.56 13.15
C ILE A 224 14.31 -7.36 12.21
N PHE A 225 15.04 -7.40 11.08
CA PHE A 225 15.02 -6.34 10.08
C PHE A 225 13.81 -6.41 9.13
N LYS A 226 12.97 -7.46 9.22
CA LYS A 226 11.78 -7.60 8.38
C LYS A 226 10.83 -6.42 8.56
N MET A 227 10.19 -6.02 7.48
CA MET A 227 9.15 -5.00 7.47
C MET A 227 7.81 -5.62 7.89
N GLU A 228 7.01 -4.86 8.63
CA GLU A 228 5.65 -5.25 9.03
C GLU A 228 4.66 -5.01 7.87
N VAL A 229 4.65 -5.92 6.90
CA VAL A 229 3.85 -5.80 5.67
C VAL A 229 2.34 -5.85 5.94
N SER A 230 1.92 -6.46 7.05
CA SER A 230 0.51 -6.54 7.47
C SER A 230 -0.17 -5.18 7.56
N ILE A 231 0.56 -4.11 7.93
CA ILE A 231 0.01 -2.75 7.98
C ILE A 231 -0.54 -2.34 6.61
N VAL A 232 0.21 -2.59 5.53
CA VAL A 232 -0.21 -2.24 4.16
C VAL A 232 -1.32 -3.19 3.69
N GLU A 233 -1.23 -4.47 4.04
CA GLU A 233 -2.26 -5.47 3.70
C GLU A 233 -3.61 -5.12 4.34
N ASP A 234 -3.62 -4.67 5.59
CA ASP A 234 -4.82 -4.17 6.28
C ASP A 234 -5.38 -2.90 5.63
N MET A 235 -4.51 -1.97 5.19
CA MET A 235 -4.95 -0.79 4.43
C MET A 235 -5.60 -1.19 3.10
N ILE A 236 -5.03 -2.16 2.38
CA ILE A 236 -5.60 -2.69 1.13
C ILE A 236 -6.95 -3.33 1.39
N ASN A 237 -7.08 -4.15 2.43
CA ASN A 237 -8.36 -4.73 2.83
C ASN A 237 -9.41 -3.65 3.17
N GLY A 238 -9.01 -2.61 3.90
CA GLY A 238 -9.85 -1.46 4.19
C GLY A 238 -10.33 -0.74 2.93
N PHE A 239 -9.41 -0.48 2.00
CA PHE A 239 -9.74 0.12 0.71
C PHE A 239 -10.69 -0.74 -0.12
N ASN A 240 -10.44 -2.05 -0.24
CA ASN A 240 -11.32 -2.98 -0.97
C ASN A 240 -12.74 -2.97 -0.39
N ASN A 241 -12.87 -2.98 0.94
CA ASN A 241 -14.17 -2.86 1.62
C ASN A 241 -14.87 -1.52 1.34
N LEU A 242 -14.12 -0.41 1.25
CA LEU A 242 -14.67 0.90 0.92
C LEU A 242 -15.20 0.94 -0.51
N VAL A 243 -14.45 0.38 -1.48
CA VAL A 243 -14.89 0.25 -2.87
C VAL A 243 -16.18 -0.56 -2.95
N ASP A 244 -16.25 -1.71 -2.27
CA ASP A 244 -17.45 -2.55 -2.27
C ASP A 244 -18.66 -1.87 -1.61
N ALA A 245 -18.43 -1.14 -0.51
CA ALA A 245 -19.47 -0.37 0.14
C ALA A 245 -20.01 0.75 -0.77
N LEU A 246 -19.12 1.45 -1.49
CA LEU A 246 -19.50 2.48 -2.45
C LEU A 246 -20.25 1.88 -3.65
N ARG A 247 -19.75 0.77 -4.21
CA ARG A 247 -20.42 0.03 -5.30
C ARG A 247 -21.83 -0.38 -4.91
N LYS A 248 -21.99 -0.94 -3.70
CA LYS A 248 -23.32 -1.30 -3.18
C LYS A 248 -24.21 -0.08 -3.04
N LYS A 249 -23.70 1.02 -2.46
CA LYS A 249 -24.44 2.26 -2.30
C LYS A 249 -24.97 2.80 -3.63
N ILE A 250 -24.12 2.90 -4.65
CA ILE A 250 -24.52 3.39 -5.98
C ILE A 250 -25.56 2.47 -6.61
N ARG A 251 -25.36 1.14 -6.51
CA ARG A 251 -26.30 0.15 -7.05
C ARG A 251 -27.68 0.21 -6.39
N ASP A 252 -27.73 0.39 -5.08
CA ASP A 252 -28.98 0.36 -4.31
C ASP A 252 -29.71 1.72 -4.34
N ALA A 253 -29.03 2.80 -4.71
CA ALA A 253 -29.62 4.13 -4.83
C ALA A 253 -30.55 4.27 -6.05
N ASN A 254 -31.63 5.05 -5.90
CA ASN A 254 -32.53 5.41 -6.97
C ASN A 254 -31.97 6.62 -7.72
N TYR A 255 -31.51 6.42 -8.95
CA TYR A 255 -30.95 7.46 -9.80
C TYR A 255 -32.00 7.93 -10.79
N ALA A 256 -32.16 9.25 -10.95
CA ALA A 256 -32.97 9.79 -12.04
C ALA A 256 -32.34 9.52 -13.42
N ASP A 257 -31.01 9.38 -13.47
CA ASP A 257 -30.23 9.07 -14.68
C ASP A 257 -29.51 7.73 -14.53
N ASP A 258 -30.05 6.68 -15.16
CA ASP A 258 -29.48 5.34 -15.18
C ASP A 258 -28.13 5.27 -15.91
N ASN A 259 -27.87 6.15 -16.88
CA ASN A 259 -26.60 6.19 -17.59
C ASN A 259 -25.50 6.71 -16.65
N LEU A 260 -25.78 7.77 -15.89
CA LEU A 260 -24.87 8.26 -14.85
C LEU A 260 -24.50 7.17 -13.84
N LYS A 261 -25.51 6.41 -13.37
CA LYS A 261 -25.30 5.28 -12.46
C LYS A 261 -24.38 4.22 -13.07
N ALA A 262 -24.63 3.83 -14.32
CA ALA A 262 -23.82 2.87 -15.04
C ALA A 262 -22.36 3.34 -15.23
N GLN A 263 -22.15 4.62 -15.55
CA GLN A 263 -20.80 5.19 -15.71
C GLN A 263 -20.02 5.18 -14.39
N LYS A 264 -20.64 5.55 -13.28
CA LYS A 264 -20.00 5.50 -11.96
C LYS A 264 -19.60 4.07 -11.57
N LEU A 265 -20.47 3.08 -11.80
CA LEU A 265 -20.16 1.68 -11.54
C LEU A 265 -19.00 1.19 -12.41
N LYS A 266 -18.95 1.59 -13.68
CA LYS A 266 -17.85 1.27 -14.59
C LYS A 266 -16.51 1.82 -14.09
N VAL A 267 -16.47 3.05 -13.56
CA VAL A 267 -15.24 3.60 -12.94
C VAL A 267 -14.74 2.73 -11.80
N LEU A 268 -15.64 2.21 -10.95
CA LEU A 268 -15.24 1.32 -9.85
C LEU A 268 -14.70 -0.03 -10.35
N ASP A 269 -15.27 -0.55 -11.43
CA ASP A 269 -14.90 -1.86 -11.99
C ASP A 269 -13.59 -1.79 -12.80
N ASP A 270 -13.37 -0.71 -13.55
CA ASP A 270 -12.20 -0.56 -14.41
C ASP A 270 -11.00 -0.01 -13.64
N LEU A 271 -11.19 1.04 -12.83
CA LEU A 271 -10.10 1.81 -12.22
C LEU A 271 -9.83 1.45 -10.76
N PHE A 272 -10.90 1.26 -9.97
CA PHE A 272 -10.80 0.97 -8.54
C PHE A 272 -11.05 -0.50 -8.20
N LYS A 273 -10.79 -1.41 -9.14
CA LYS A 273 -10.85 -2.85 -8.94
C LYS A 273 -10.11 -3.29 -7.67
N PRO A 274 -10.66 -4.25 -6.90
CA PRO A 274 -10.04 -4.74 -5.67
C PRO A 274 -8.59 -5.14 -5.89
N ILE A 275 -7.72 -4.79 -4.96
CA ILE A 275 -6.30 -5.11 -5.03
C ILE A 275 -6.07 -6.46 -4.35
N ASP A 276 -5.65 -7.46 -5.12
CA ASP A 276 -5.22 -8.76 -4.59
C ASP A 276 -3.72 -8.72 -4.27
N TYR A 277 -3.40 -8.34 -3.02
CA TYR A 277 -2.02 -8.35 -2.57
C TYR A 277 -1.46 -9.78 -2.41
N ASN A 278 -2.27 -10.83 -2.33
CA ASN A 278 -1.78 -12.21 -2.22
C ASN A 278 -1.20 -12.70 -3.54
N ALA A 279 -1.71 -12.21 -4.67
CA ALA A 279 -1.13 -12.45 -5.98
C ALA A 279 0.29 -11.86 -6.11
N ILE A 280 0.61 -10.81 -5.35
CA ILE A 280 1.96 -10.23 -5.29
C ILE A 280 2.87 -11.19 -4.54
N SER A 281 3.59 -12.01 -5.31
CA SER A 281 4.49 -13.02 -4.79
C SER A 281 5.76 -13.16 -5.64
N ILE A 282 6.86 -13.56 -4.99
CA ILE A 282 8.10 -13.83 -5.71
C ILE A 282 7.94 -15.13 -6.51
N PRO A 283 8.16 -15.12 -7.84
CA PRO A 283 8.01 -16.32 -8.64
C PRO A 283 8.90 -17.48 -8.18
N GLU A 284 8.38 -18.71 -8.16
CA GLU A 284 9.14 -19.90 -7.74
C GLU A 284 10.41 -20.14 -8.57
N LYS A 285 10.42 -19.71 -9.85
CA LYS A 285 11.63 -19.73 -10.67
C LYS A 285 12.71 -18.81 -10.11
N ASN A 286 12.34 -17.63 -9.60
CA ASN A 286 13.25 -16.66 -9.00
C ASN A 286 13.76 -17.18 -7.65
N LYS A 287 12.88 -17.70 -6.79
CA LYS A 287 13.26 -18.32 -5.51
C LYS A 287 14.32 -19.43 -5.69
N ARG A 288 14.12 -20.31 -6.67
CA ARG A 288 15.08 -21.38 -7.02
C ARG A 288 16.42 -20.84 -7.55
N ALA A 289 16.38 -19.78 -8.38
CA ALA A 289 17.60 -19.16 -8.90
C ALA A 289 18.42 -18.50 -7.78
N VAL A 290 17.74 -17.82 -6.86
CA VAL A 290 18.35 -17.14 -5.71
C VAL A 290 19.03 -18.14 -4.77
N GLY A 291 18.42 -19.29 -4.47
CA GLY A 291 19.04 -20.31 -3.63
C GLY A 291 20.39 -20.81 -4.18
N LYS A 292 20.63 -20.73 -5.50
CA LYS A 292 21.94 -21.02 -6.10
C LYS A 292 22.93 -19.88 -5.89
N LEU A 293 22.47 -18.63 -5.93
CA LEU A 293 23.30 -17.43 -5.73
C LEU A 293 23.76 -17.30 -4.28
N LEU A 294 23.01 -17.77 -3.28
CA LEU A 294 23.46 -17.67 -1.89
C LEU A 294 24.70 -18.54 -1.59
N LYS A 295 24.95 -19.58 -2.39
CA LYS A 295 26.13 -20.44 -2.20
C LYS A 295 27.43 -19.63 -2.27
N ASN A 296 28.30 -19.81 -1.28
CA ASN A 296 29.61 -19.16 -1.18
C ASN A 296 29.54 -17.63 -1.37
N PHE A 297 28.47 -17.02 -0.85
CA PHE A 297 28.23 -15.57 -0.91
C PHE A 297 28.17 -15.01 -2.34
N THR A 298 27.86 -15.85 -3.34
CA THR A 298 27.84 -15.42 -4.75
C THR A 298 26.89 -14.25 -4.98
N ALA A 299 25.74 -14.26 -4.30
CA ALA A 299 24.72 -13.22 -4.34
C ALA A 299 25.23 -11.83 -3.95
N PHE A 300 26.31 -11.73 -3.19
CA PHE A 300 26.82 -10.45 -2.68
C PHE A 300 28.07 -9.97 -3.41
N ARG A 301 28.46 -10.65 -4.50
CA ARG A 301 29.57 -10.22 -5.36
C ARG A 301 29.09 -9.13 -6.33
N PRO A 302 29.94 -8.16 -6.71
CA PRO A 302 29.52 -7.01 -7.53
C PRO A 302 28.73 -7.35 -8.80
N ASN A 303 29.08 -8.44 -9.49
CA ASN A 303 28.43 -8.85 -10.75
C ASN A 303 27.10 -9.59 -10.54
N GLU A 304 26.87 -10.17 -9.36
CA GLU A 304 25.71 -11.02 -9.08
C GLU A 304 24.73 -10.36 -8.09
N ALA A 305 25.15 -9.32 -7.35
CA ALA A 305 24.30 -8.52 -6.46
C ALA A 305 23.07 -7.95 -7.19
N LYS A 306 23.31 -7.29 -8.34
CA LYS A 306 22.23 -6.78 -9.20
C LYS A 306 21.28 -7.87 -9.68
N ARG A 307 21.78 -9.09 -9.86
CA ARG A 307 20.95 -10.23 -10.28
C ARG A 307 20.12 -10.75 -9.13
N PHE A 308 20.71 -10.87 -7.94
CA PHE A 308 20.00 -11.22 -6.71
C PHE A 308 18.86 -10.24 -6.43
N GLU A 309 19.17 -8.93 -6.47
CA GLU A 309 18.19 -7.85 -6.32
C GLU A 309 17.09 -7.92 -7.37
N ARG A 310 17.43 -8.06 -8.66
CA ARG A 310 16.43 -8.16 -9.73
C ARG A 310 15.47 -9.33 -9.56
N LEU A 311 15.95 -10.45 -9.02
CA LEU A 311 15.11 -11.65 -8.84
C LEU A 311 14.12 -11.50 -7.68
N LEU A 312 14.44 -10.73 -6.65
CA LEU A 312 13.63 -10.62 -5.44
C LEU A 312 12.92 -9.28 -5.28
N LEU A 313 13.56 -8.18 -5.63
CA LEU A 313 13.16 -6.83 -5.24
C LEU A 313 12.52 -6.04 -6.39
N VAL A 314 12.74 -6.48 -7.63
CA VAL A 314 12.20 -5.81 -8.83
C VAL A 314 11.12 -6.70 -9.44
N PRO A 315 9.88 -6.21 -9.59
CA PRO A 315 8.85 -6.97 -10.27
C PRO A 315 9.23 -7.18 -11.74
N ASN A 316 8.92 -8.37 -12.28
CA ASN A 316 8.90 -8.54 -13.72
C ASN A 316 7.56 -7.99 -14.20
N TYR A 317 7.57 -6.81 -14.82
CA TYR A 317 6.41 -6.34 -15.58
C TYR A 317 6.26 -7.22 -16.82
N THR A 318 5.67 -8.39 -16.65
CA THR A 318 4.92 -9.04 -17.73
C THR A 318 3.52 -8.45 -17.68
N GLU A 319 2.99 -8.03 -18.84
CA GLU A 319 1.76 -7.25 -19.06
C GLU A 319 0.49 -7.73 -18.32
N GLU A 320 0.53 -8.91 -17.68
CA GLU A 320 -0.56 -9.47 -16.88
C GLU A 320 -0.65 -8.90 -15.45
N ALA A 321 0.43 -8.37 -14.87
CA ALA A 321 0.43 -7.94 -13.45
C ALA A 321 -0.18 -6.55 -13.21
N THR A 322 -0.21 -5.69 -14.23
CA THR A 322 -0.82 -4.35 -14.17
C THR A 322 -2.30 -4.35 -14.54
N ASN A 323 -2.79 -5.45 -15.13
CA ASN A 323 -4.17 -5.62 -15.56
C ASN A 323 -5.06 -6.32 -14.51
N GLY A 324 -4.53 -6.65 -13.32
CA GLY A 324 -5.25 -7.22 -12.18
C GLY A 324 -6.02 -6.22 -11.34
#